data_AF-A0A7M1XHU0-F1
#
_entry.id   AF-A0A7M1XHU0-F1
#
_cell.length_a   1.000
_cell.length_b   1.000
_cell.length_c   1.000
_cell.angle_alpha   90.00
_cell.angle_beta   90.00
_cell.angle_gamma   90.00
#
_symmetry.space_group_name_H-M   'P 1'
#
loop_
_entity.id
_entity.type
_entity.pdbx_description
1 polymer ?
#
loop_
_entity_poly.entity_id
_entity_poly.type
_entity_poly.pdbx_seq_one_letter_code
_entity_poly.pdbx_strand_id
1 'polypeptide(L)'
;MDNSQIIEKPVVNEDAPQSIPSKPRRMEEQDVAKGIAIFLVMALHILVVHKAAYQVLALLAGFIMALFFFLSGLNYKPGKTYKENIIKRIKQILIPFLIYVLIITIIVGSYLMITGQSSLLDILQTLGNCLLGSQFSSQIGLVSSSMQLHRCLMIIWFIIMLLSATFIFYGVVDLCLKSLYSFISISILLLSITILLGYLNFSLPFYFREAPTITVIMLFGALFKKYKIFENPSKMWVIINSVVAYGLYLFVAILFRGGGFIMGGRLLGSFGPLEGLITIIYAIFGSYSFLNFCRLLTHVKGLKFILTYLGNNSVYYLLLHQMVKFFVQEIMNYHPSGMMMSSEVTEGLSFLVLFITIVIVTLYIILITFLKKKLKEMKSTKGAKENESIK
;
A
#
# COMPACT_ATOMS: atom_id res chain seq x y z
N MET A 1 -2.18 67.62 21.75
CA MET A 1 -2.35 67.04 23.09
C MET A 1 -2.77 65.60 22.88
N ASP A 2 -1.91 64.72 23.38
CA ASP A 2 -1.70 63.34 22.97
C ASP A 2 -2.63 62.39 23.74
N ASN A 3 -3.44 61.61 23.03
CA ASN A 3 -4.32 60.57 23.59
C ASN A 3 -3.57 59.24 23.57
N SER A 4 -2.71 59.01 24.57
CA SER A 4 -2.11 57.71 24.81
C SER A 4 -3.04 56.88 25.70
N GLN A 5 -3.85 56.03 25.07
CA GLN A 5 -4.55 54.94 25.74
C GLN A 5 -3.51 53.96 26.31
N ILE A 6 -3.56 53.76 27.62
CA ILE A 6 -2.77 52.78 28.36
C ILE A 6 -3.21 51.38 27.90
N ILE A 7 -2.33 50.69 27.18
CA ILE A 7 -2.47 49.27 26.85
C ILE A 7 -2.13 48.48 28.12
N GLU A 8 -3.14 48.00 28.84
CA GLU A 8 -2.93 46.99 29.88
C GLU A 8 -2.36 45.72 29.24
N LYS A 9 -1.15 45.33 29.65
CA LYS A 9 -0.56 44.04 29.28
C LYS A 9 -1.40 42.93 29.93
N PRO A 10 -1.73 41.85 29.20
CA PRO A 10 -2.40 40.71 29.80
C PRO A 10 -1.45 40.08 30.82
N VAL A 11 -1.93 39.96 32.06
CA VAL A 11 -1.29 39.19 33.13
C VAL A 11 -1.21 37.75 32.66
N VAL A 12 0.01 37.29 32.33
CA VAL A 12 0.28 35.89 32.03
C VAL A 12 0.14 35.13 33.34
N ASN A 13 -0.94 34.37 33.46
CA ASN A 13 -1.13 33.45 34.58
C ASN A 13 -0.21 32.24 34.34
N GLU A 14 0.95 32.24 35.00
CA GLU A 14 1.99 31.19 34.89
C GLU A 14 1.55 29.83 35.47
N ASP A 15 0.38 29.76 36.12
CA ASP A 15 -0.15 28.55 36.78
C ASP A 15 -1.21 27.79 35.96
N ALA A 16 -1.43 28.16 34.69
CA ALA A 16 -2.27 27.34 33.81
C ALA A 16 -1.54 26.01 33.51
N PRO A 17 -2.12 24.83 33.83
CA PRO A 17 -1.48 23.56 33.53
C PRO A 17 -1.23 23.51 32.02
N GLN A 18 0.05 23.51 31.65
CA GLN A 18 0.49 23.37 30.27
C GLN A 18 -0.21 22.14 29.70
N SER A 19 -1.20 22.36 28.83
CA SER A 19 -1.96 21.29 28.22
C SER A 19 -0.96 20.37 27.53
N ILE A 20 -0.75 19.18 28.09
CA ILE A 20 0.10 18.15 27.53
C ILE A 20 -0.29 18.04 26.06
N PRO A 21 0.62 18.31 25.10
CA PRO A 21 0.25 18.29 23.69
C PRO A 21 -0.33 16.92 23.39
N SER A 22 -1.63 16.88 23.09
CA SER A 22 -2.35 15.65 22.84
C SER A 22 -1.60 14.89 21.77
N LYS A 23 -1.11 13.69 22.12
CA LYS A 23 -0.40 12.79 21.20
C LYS A 23 -1.15 12.78 19.87
N PRO A 24 -0.51 13.04 18.72
CA PRO A 24 -1.22 13.22 17.45
C PRO A 24 -2.13 12.01 17.21
N ARG A 25 -3.44 12.27 17.16
CA ARG A 25 -4.47 11.24 17.06
C ARG A 25 -4.30 10.54 15.71
N ARG A 26 -3.96 9.25 15.75
CA ARG A 26 -3.95 8.39 14.56
C ARG A 26 -5.36 8.39 13.97
N MET A 27 -5.48 8.69 12.68
CA MET A 27 -6.76 8.66 11.96
C MET A 27 -7.28 7.23 11.91
N GLU A 28 -8.34 6.94 12.66
CA GLU A 28 -8.94 5.60 12.77
C GLU A 28 -9.44 5.10 11.41
N GLU A 29 -9.93 6.01 10.58
CA GLU A 29 -10.36 5.75 9.20
C GLU A 29 -9.23 5.23 8.30
N GLN A 30 -7.96 5.57 8.57
CA GLN A 30 -6.84 5.03 7.79
C GLN A 30 -6.64 3.53 8.05
N ASP A 31 -6.88 3.08 9.28
CA ASP A 31 -6.74 1.67 9.63
C ASP A 31 -7.90 0.86 9.06
N VAL A 32 -9.12 1.40 9.13
CA VAL A 32 -10.30 0.82 8.45
C VAL A 32 -10.07 0.73 6.94
N ALA A 33 -9.56 1.80 6.31
CA ALA A 33 -9.28 1.83 4.88
C ALA A 33 -8.26 0.76 4.47
N LYS A 34 -7.16 0.62 5.23
CA LYS A 34 -6.18 -0.46 4.98
C LYS A 34 -6.78 -1.85 5.13
N GLY A 35 -7.70 -2.03 6.08
CA GLY A 35 -8.40 -3.30 6.31
C GLY A 35 -9.29 -3.71 5.14
N ILE A 36 -10.08 -2.78 4.63
CA ILE A 36 -10.91 -3.02 3.44
C ILE A 36 -10.02 -3.22 2.20
N ALA A 37 -9.01 -2.36 2.04
CA ALA A 37 -8.08 -2.45 0.92
C ALA A 37 -7.40 -3.81 0.83
N ILE A 38 -6.88 -4.34 1.95
CA ILE A 38 -6.20 -5.63 1.94
C ILE A 38 -7.16 -6.80 1.71
N PHE A 39 -8.37 -6.71 2.24
CA PHE A 39 -9.42 -7.69 1.97
C PHE A 39 -9.78 -7.73 0.47
N LEU A 40 -9.97 -6.57 -0.16
CA LEU A 40 -10.28 -6.47 -1.59
C LEU A 40 -9.14 -7.00 -2.47
N VAL A 41 -7.88 -6.75 -2.10
CA VAL A 41 -6.70 -7.34 -2.80
C VAL A 41 -6.74 -8.87 -2.72
N MET A 42 -6.99 -9.43 -1.54
CA MET A 42 -7.11 -10.88 -1.38
C MET A 42 -8.28 -11.44 -2.19
N ALA A 43 -9.44 -10.78 -2.12
CA ALA A 43 -10.63 -11.16 -2.87
C ALA A 43 -10.37 -11.18 -4.38
N LEU A 44 -9.74 -10.14 -4.94
CA LEU A 44 -9.43 -10.06 -6.37
C LEU A 44 -8.49 -11.16 -6.84
N HIS A 45 -7.61 -11.65 -5.96
CA HIS A 45 -6.67 -12.70 -6.28
C HIS A 45 -7.17 -14.12 -6.02
N ILE A 46 -8.14 -14.30 -5.13
CA ILE A 46 -8.59 -15.62 -4.68
C ILE A 46 -9.94 -15.98 -5.26
N LEU A 47 -10.88 -15.03 -5.30
CA LEU A 47 -12.25 -15.30 -5.73
C LEU A 47 -12.32 -15.55 -7.24
N VAL A 48 -13.06 -16.59 -7.59
CA VAL A 48 -13.46 -16.89 -8.96
C VAL A 48 -14.95 -16.61 -9.03
N VAL A 49 -15.32 -15.52 -9.68
CA VAL A 49 -16.70 -15.03 -9.75
C VAL A 49 -17.07 -14.72 -11.19
N HIS A 50 -18.37 -14.73 -11.48
CA HIS A 50 -18.88 -14.30 -12.78
C HIS A 50 -18.36 -12.91 -13.18
N LYS A 51 -18.21 -12.68 -14.50
CA LYS A 51 -17.60 -11.48 -15.10
C LYS A 51 -18.15 -10.16 -14.54
N ALA A 52 -19.47 -10.05 -14.33
CA ALA A 52 -20.07 -8.83 -13.81
C ALA A 52 -19.61 -8.52 -12.38
N ALA A 53 -19.60 -9.53 -11.49
CA ALA A 53 -19.11 -9.38 -10.12
C ALA A 53 -17.61 -9.07 -10.10
N TYR A 54 -16.82 -9.70 -10.99
CA TYR A 54 -15.40 -9.39 -11.14
C TYR A 54 -15.18 -7.93 -11.56
N GLN A 55 -15.95 -7.41 -12.51
CA GLN A 55 -15.85 -6.01 -12.94
C GLN A 55 -16.15 -5.04 -11.79
N VAL A 56 -17.19 -5.32 -10.99
CA VAL A 56 -17.49 -4.54 -9.78
C VAL A 56 -16.32 -4.60 -8.79
N LEU A 57 -15.77 -5.78 -8.53
CA LEU A 57 -14.64 -5.95 -7.62
C LEU A 57 -13.38 -5.24 -8.13
N ALA A 58 -13.09 -5.32 -9.43
CA ALA A 58 -11.96 -4.66 -10.07
C ALA A 58 -12.10 -3.13 -10.04
N LEU A 59 -13.32 -2.60 -10.24
CA LEU A 59 -13.61 -1.19 -10.03
C LEU A 59 -13.36 -0.79 -8.57
N LEU A 60 -13.95 -1.49 -7.61
CA LEU A 60 -13.71 -1.20 -6.18
C LEU A 60 -12.22 -1.30 -5.80
N ALA A 61 -11.45 -2.13 -6.49
CA ALA A 61 -10.03 -2.35 -6.24
C ALA A 61 -9.08 -1.43 -7.03
N GLY A 62 -9.54 -0.76 -8.08
CA GLY A 62 -8.68 -0.11 -9.08
C GLY A 62 -7.79 1.01 -8.52
N PHE A 63 -8.21 1.65 -7.43
CA PHE A 63 -7.43 2.70 -6.75
C PHE A 63 -6.70 2.20 -5.49
N ILE A 64 -6.81 0.92 -5.11
CA ILE A 64 -6.27 0.43 -3.82
C ILE A 64 -4.76 0.60 -3.74
N MET A 65 -4.02 0.26 -4.80
CA MET A 65 -2.56 0.42 -4.78
C MET A 65 -2.18 1.90 -4.69
N ALA A 66 -2.91 2.76 -5.41
CA ALA A 66 -2.77 4.20 -5.34
C ALA A 66 -3.07 4.76 -3.94
N LEU A 67 -4.06 4.21 -3.23
CA LEU A 67 -4.37 4.56 -1.85
C LEU A 67 -3.18 4.33 -0.93
N PHE A 68 -2.47 3.20 -1.03
CA PHE A 68 -1.30 2.97 -0.17
C PHE A 68 -0.16 3.97 -0.46
N PHE A 69 0.07 4.34 -1.72
CA PHE A 69 1.02 5.39 -2.08
C PHE A 69 0.58 6.75 -1.51
N PHE A 70 -0.68 7.12 -1.69
CA PHE A 70 -1.26 8.34 -1.13
C PHE A 70 -1.12 8.39 0.40
N LEU A 71 -1.46 7.30 1.09
CA LEU A 71 -1.31 7.18 2.55
C LEU A 71 0.15 7.26 3.01
N SER A 72 1.10 6.81 2.19
CA SER A 72 2.53 6.98 2.51
C SER A 72 2.90 8.48 2.53
N GLY A 73 2.36 9.27 1.62
CA GLY A 73 2.51 10.72 1.59
C GLY A 73 1.77 11.43 2.73
N LEU A 74 0.52 11.04 2.99
CA LEU A 74 -0.31 11.58 4.08
C LEU A 74 0.35 11.40 5.46
N ASN A 75 1.11 10.32 5.63
CA ASN A 75 1.84 10.01 6.85
C ASN A 75 3.25 10.63 6.93
N TYR A 76 3.65 11.42 5.93
CA TYR A 76 4.90 12.18 5.96
C TYR A 76 4.99 13.10 7.19
N LYS A 77 6.19 13.25 7.74
CA LYS A 77 6.49 14.14 8.87
C LYS A 77 7.71 15.00 8.51
N PRO A 78 7.58 16.34 8.53
CA PRO A 78 8.71 17.23 8.25
C PRO A 78 9.74 17.19 9.39
N GLY A 79 10.92 17.75 9.13
CA GLY A 79 11.99 17.93 10.13
C GLY A 79 13.02 16.81 10.22
N LYS A 80 13.07 15.91 9.23
CA LYS A 80 14.10 14.88 9.12
C LYS A 80 14.93 15.09 7.87
N THR A 81 16.22 14.78 7.95
CA THR A 81 17.09 14.82 6.77
C THR A 81 16.69 13.74 5.76
N TYR A 82 17.02 13.96 4.47
CA TYR A 82 16.83 12.96 3.42
C TYR A 82 17.42 11.59 3.82
N LYS A 83 18.67 11.60 4.31
CA LYS A 83 19.38 10.40 4.75
C LYS A 83 18.65 9.66 5.88
N GLU A 84 18.17 10.37 6.89
CA GLU A 84 17.41 9.77 7.98
C GLU A 84 16.11 9.13 7.51
N ASN A 85 15.38 9.81 6.62
CA ASN A 85 14.13 9.32 6.06
C ASN A 85 14.34 8.04 5.24
N ILE A 86 15.41 7.99 4.45
CA ILE A 86 15.80 6.81 3.66
C ILE A 86 16.24 5.65 4.54
N ILE A 87 17.16 5.88 5.50
CA ILE A 87 17.62 4.83 6.41
C ILE A 87 16.43 4.23 7.18
N LYS A 88 15.52 5.09 7.65
CA LYS A 88 14.31 4.63 8.32
C LYS A 88 13.45 3.78 7.39
N ARG A 89 13.26 4.19 6.13
CA ARG A 89 12.47 3.44 5.14
C ARG A 89 13.09 2.07 4.84
N ILE A 90 14.40 2.02 4.64
CA ILE A 90 15.15 0.77 4.42
C ILE A 90 14.94 -0.20 5.59
N LYS A 91 15.13 0.27 6.83
CA LYS A 91 14.96 -0.56 8.03
C LYS A 91 13.52 -1.04 8.24
N GLN A 92 12.54 -0.20 7.90
CA GLN A 92 11.12 -0.50 8.14
C GLN A 92 10.46 -1.31 7.03
N ILE A 93 10.96 -1.22 5.80
CA ILE A 93 10.32 -1.82 4.62
C ILE A 93 11.27 -2.78 3.92
N LEU A 94 12.42 -2.30 3.43
CA LEU A 94 13.32 -3.11 2.59
C LEU A 94 13.84 -4.35 3.32
N ILE A 95 14.31 -4.22 4.57
CA ILE A 95 14.86 -5.37 5.31
C ILE A 95 13.79 -6.44 5.57
N PRO A 96 12.63 -6.13 6.21
CA PRO A 96 11.56 -7.12 6.37
C PRO A 96 11.10 -7.74 5.06
N PHE A 97 11.09 -6.94 3.99
CA PHE A 97 10.74 -7.39 2.65
C PHE A 97 11.73 -8.40 2.07
N LEU A 98 13.04 -8.13 2.13
CA LEU A 98 14.06 -9.06 1.61
C LEU A 98 14.05 -10.38 2.36
N ILE A 99 13.86 -10.35 3.69
CA ILE A 99 13.68 -11.55 4.51
C ILE A 99 12.48 -12.34 4.02
N TYR A 100 11.35 -11.67 3.78
CA TYR A 100 10.15 -12.32 3.27
C TYR A 100 10.35 -12.94 1.87
N VAL A 101 10.98 -12.21 0.94
CA VAL A 101 11.26 -12.73 -0.42
C VAL A 101 12.13 -13.98 -0.34
N LEU A 102 13.16 -13.95 0.51
CA LEU A 102 14.02 -15.10 0.75
C LEU A 102 13.23 -16.29 1.31
N ILE A 103 12.40 -16.07 2.34
CA ILE A 103 11.58 -17.13 2.95
C ILE A 103 10.63 -17.75 1.93
N ILE A 104 9.90 -16.95 1.15
CA ILE A 104 8.99 -17.49 0.12
C ILE A 104 9.77 -18.26 -0.94
N THR A 105 10.88 -17.71 -1.41
CA THR A 105 11.68 -18.36 -2.45
C THR A 105 12.20 -19.71 -1.94
N ILE A 106 12.63 -19.79 -0.68
CA ILE A 106 13.04 -21.07 -0.08
C ILE A 106 11.84 -22.03 0.04
N ILE A 107 10.72 -21.61 0.63
CA ILE A 107 9.58 -22.50 0.90
C ILE A 107 8.90 -22.94 -0.40
N VAL A 108 8.44 -21.99 -1.22
CA VAL A 108 7.71 -22.26 -2.46
C VAL A 108 8.68 -22.78 -3.53
N GLY A 109 9.87 -22.20 -3.66
CA GLY A 109 10.86 -22.68 -4.63
C GLY A 109 11.31 -24.11 -4.35
N SER A 110 11.62 -24.46 -3.10
CA SER A 110 12.01 -25.85 -2.77
C SER A 110 10.86 -26.82 -3.02
N TYR A 111 9.61 -26.44 -2.69
CA TYR A 111 8.43 -27.26 -3.00
C TYR A 111 8.31 -27.52 -4.52
N LEU A 112 8.45 -26.48 -5.34
CA LEU A 112 8.36 -26.60 -6.80
C LEU A 112 9.51 -27.42 -7.40
N MET A 113 10.70 -27.38 -6.80
CA MET A 113 11.81 -28.25 -7.20
C MET A 113 11.56 -29.71 -6.85
N ILE A 114 11.11 -29.99 -5.62
CA ILE A 114 10.85 -31.34 -5.13
C ILE A 114 9.72 -32.01 -5.94
N THR A 115 8.71 -31.25 -6.32
CA THR A 115 7.58 -31.72 -7.14
C THR A 115 7.89 -31.76 -8.64
N GLY A 116 9.08 -31.37 -9.06
CA GLY A 116 9.49 -31.35 -10.47
C GLY A 116 8.80 -30.29 -11.32
N GLN A 117 8.11 -29.31 -10.72
CA GLN A 117 7.39 -28.24 -11.42
C GLN A 117 8.32 -27.11 -11.90
N SER A 118 9.50 -26.94 -11.30
CA SER A 118 10.45 -25.88 -11.68
C SER A 118 11.89 -26.28 -11.36
N SER A 119 12.83 -25.89 -12.23
CA SER A 119 14.26 -26.03 -11.98
C SER A 119 14.80 -24.88 -11.10
N LEU A 120 16.02 -25.04 -10.58
CA LEU A 120 16.70 -23.95 -9.86
C LEU A 120 16.88 -22.70 -10.74
N LEU A 121 17.17 -22.90 -12.03
CA LEU A 121 17.31 -21.80 -12.99
C LEU A 121 15.99 -21.03 -13.14
N ASP A 122 14.86 -21.73 -13.22
CA ASP A 122 13.54 -21.11 -13.33
C ASP A 122 13.19 -20.26 -12.10
N ILE A 123 13.60 -20.73 -10.91
CA ILE A 123 13.43 -20.02 -9.65
C ILE A 123 14.26 -18.73 -9.64
N LEU A 124 15.54 -18.82 -10.02
CA LEU A 124 16.45 -17.67 -10.05
C LEU A 124 16.02 -16.62 -11.09
N GLN A 125 15.62 -17.07 -12.29
CA GLN A 125 15.08 -16.20 -13.33
C GLN A 125 13.78 -15.53 -12.89
N THR A 126 12.88 -16.27 -12.23
CA THR A 126 11.62 -15.73 -11.71
C THR A 126 11.86 -14.69 -10.60
N LEU A 127 12.80 -14.96 -9.69
CA LEU A 127 13.19 -14.01 -8.65
C LEU A 127 13.76 -12.72 -9.25
N GLY A 128 14.71 -12.84 -10.18
CA GLY A 128 15.27 -11.70 -10.91
C GLY A 128 14.20 -10.88 -11.63
N ASN A 129 13.23 -11.56 -12.27
CA ASN A 129 12.15 -10.93 -13.02
C ASN A 129 11.26 -10.09 -12.10
N CYS A 130 10.92 -10.62 -10.94
CA CYS A 130 10.07 -9.92 -9.98
C CYS A 130 10.79 -8.70 -9.37
N LEU A 131 12.08 -8.84 -9.03
CA LEU A 131 12.89 -7.79 -8.40
C LEU A 131 13.21 -6.63 -9.34
N LEU A 132 13.64 -6.93 -10.56
CA LEU A 132 14.04 -5.90 -11.53
C LEU A 132 12.84 -5.26 -12.23
N GLY A 133 11.74 -5.98 -12.31
CA GLY A 133 10.50 -5.55 -12.96
C GLY A 133 10.37 -6.13 -14.36
N SER A 134 9.17 -6.66 -14.65
CA SER A 134 8.91 -7.50 -15.82
C SER A 134 9.27 -6.87 -17.17
N GLN A 135 9.17 -5.55 -17.32
CA GLN A 135 9.55 -4.86 -18.55
C GLN A 135 11.07 -4.84 -18.74
N PHE A 136 11.80 -4.42 -17.71
CA PHE A 136 13.26 -4.37 -17.74
C PHE A 136 13.84 -5.76 -17.91
N SER A 137 13.30 -6.73 -17.16
CA SER A 137 13.69 -8.13 -17.28
C SER A 137 13.49 -8.66 -18.70
N SER A 138 12.37 -8.34 -19.35
CA SER A 138 12.15 -8.69 -20.76
C SER A 138 13.15 -8.03 -21.71
N GLN A 139 13.61 -6.80 -21.44
CA GLN A 139 14.60 -6.11 -22.28
C GLN A 139 16.00 -6.75 -22.20
N ILE A 140 16.33 -7.37 -21.06
CA ILE A 140 17.62 -8.08 -20.87
C ILE A 140 17.52 -9.59 -21.09
N GLY A 141 16.41 -10.09 -21.64
CA GLY A 141 16.20 -11.52 -21.91
C GLY A 141 15.94 -12.40 -20.67
N LEU A 142 15.60 -11.79 -19.53
CA LEU A 142 15.29 -12.49 -18.29
C LEU A 142 13.77 -12.68 -18.17
N VAL A 143 13.28 -13.85 -18.53
CA VAL A 143 11.84 -14.17 -18.53
C VAL A 143 11.52 -15.10 -17.36
N SER A 144 10.41 -14.84 -16.67
CA SER A 144 9.96 -15.75 -15.61
C SER A 144 9.44 -17.05 -16.19
N SER A 145 10.05 -18.14 -15.75
CA SER A 145 9.77 -19.51 -16.20
C SER A 145 8.94 -20.30 -15.19
N SER A 146 8.82 -19.83 -13.93
CA SER A 146 7.98 -20.44 -12.89
C SER A 146 6.74 -19.59 -12.58
N MET A 147 5.60 -19.93 -13.18
CA MET A 147 4.34 -19.18 -13.05
C MET A 147 3.82 -19.16 -11.59
N GLN A 148 3.93 -20.27 -10.88
CA GLN A 148 3.48 -20.46 -9.50
C GLN A 148 4.29 -19.58 -8.54
N LEU A 149 5.62 -19.62 -8.66
CA LEU A 149 6.50 -18.77 -7.86
C LEU A 149 6.29 -17.30 -8.21
N HIS A 150 6.14 -16.97 -9.50
CA HIS A 150 5.85 -15.61 -9.93
C HIS A 150 4.60 -15.06 -9.23
N ARG A 151 3.50 -15.81 -9.20
CA ARG A 151 2.26 -15.42 -8.51
C ARG A 151 2.47 -15.19 -7.01
N CYS A 152 3.29 -16.00 -6.35
CA CYS A 152 3.62 -15.81 -4.94
C CYS A 152 4.49 -14.56 -4.69
N LEU A 153 5.39 -14.27 -5.63
CA LEU A 153 6.31 -13.12 -5.58
C LEU A 153 5.72 -11.85 -6.20
N MET A 154 4.50 -11.88 -6.76
CA MET A 154 3.90 -10.71 -7.41
C MET A 154 3.88 -9.48 -6.51
N ILE A 155 3.78 -9.63 -5.19
CA ILE A 155 3.77 -8.48 -4.29
C ILE A 155 5.05 -7.63 -4.32
N ILE A 156 6.16 -8.21 -4.80
CA ILE A 156 7.46 -7.54 -4.92
C ILE A 156 7.35 -6.23 -5.69
N TRP A 157 6.56 -6.18 -6.76
CA TRP A 157 6.47 -4.99 -7.61
C TRP A 157 6.03 -3.77 -6.81
N PHE A 158 5.05 -3.94 -5.92
CA PHE A 158 4.48 -2.85 -5.14
C PHE A 158 5.49 -2.30 -4.13
N ILE A 159 6.23 -3.18 -3.45
CA ILE A 159 7.17 -2.77 -2.41
C ILE A 159 8.40 -2.09 -3.02
N ILE A 160 8.92 -2.61 -4.13
CA ILE A 160 10.05 -1.99 -4.84
C ILE A 160 9.63 -0.65 -5.44
N MET A 161 8.47 -0.57 -6.10
CA MET A 161 7.96 0.69 -6.62
C MET A 161 7.72 1.72 -5.50
N LEU A 162 7.18 1.30 -4.35
CA LEU A 162 7.04 2.16 -3.17
C LEU A 162 8.40 2.70 -2.71
N LEU A 163 9.43 1.85 -2.69
CA LEU A 163 10.78 2.24 -2.29
C LEU A 163 11.39 3.23 -3.29
N SER A 164 11.33 2.93 -4.60
CA SER A 164 11.82 3.78 -5.68
C SER A 164 11.17 5.15 -5.67
N ALA A 165 9.83 5.20 -5.56
CA ALA A 165 9.10 6.46 -5.42
C ALA A 165 9.47 7.21 -4.14
N THR A 166 9.78 6.49 -3.05
CA THR A 166 10.19 7.12 -1.78
C THR A 166 11.53 7.86 -1.90
N PHE A 167 12.48 7.35 -2.70
CA PHE A 167 13.75 8.05 -2.97
C PHE A 167 13.49 9.41 -3.62
N ILE A 168 12.66 9.46 -4.65
CA ILE A 168 12.31 10.70 -5.35
C ILE A 168 11.52 11.62 -4.40
N PHE A 169 10.50 11.08 -3.72
CA PHE A 169 9.61 11.82 -2.82
C PHE A 169 10.36 12.61 -1.76
N TYR A 170 11.27 11.98 -1.01
CA TYR A 170 11.99 12.69 0.05
C TYR A 170 12.98 13.73 -0.50
N GLY A 171 13.41 13.61 -1.75
CA GLY A 171 14.25 14.62 -2.40
C GLY A 171 13.48 15.91 -2.72
N VAL A 172 12.16 15.83 -2.93
CA VAL A 172 11.37 16.95 -3.45
C VAL A 172 10.25 17.44 -2.53
N VAL A 173 9.79 16.63 -1.57
CA VAL A 173 8.59 16.93 -0.75
C VAL A 173 8.69 18.25 0.00
N ASP A 174 9.83 18.54 0.63
CA ASP A 174 9.99 19.77 1.41
C ASP A 174 9.95 21.02 0.52
N LEU A 175 10.43 20.94 -0.72
CA LEU A 175 10.31 22.01 -1.71
C LEU A 175 8.87 22.17 -2.17
N CYS A 176 8.20 21.07 -2.51
CA CYS A 176 6.80 21.06 -2.92
C CYS A 176 5.88 21.63 -1.82
N LEU A 177 6.18 21.35 -0.55
CA LEU A 177 5.37 21.83 0.57
C LEU A 177 5.64 23.30 0.93
N LYS A 178 6.67 23.97 0.37
CA LYS A 178 6.89 25.42 0.59
C LYS A 178 5.90 26.28 -0.20
N SER A 179 5.66 25.95 -1.47
CA SER A 179 4.77 26.75 -2.32
C SER A 179 3.96 25.88 -3.28
N LEU A 180 2.74 26.33 -3.61
CA LEU A 180 1.89 25.64 -4.58
C LEU A 180 2.53 25.65 -5.99
N TYR A 181 3.26 26.71 -6.34
CA TYR A 181 4.00 26.79 -7.59
C TYR A 181 5.07 25.70 -7.68
N SER A 182 5.88 25.52 -6.64
CA SER A 182 6.87 24.44 -6.56
C SER A 182 6.21 23.07 -6.65
N PHE A 183 5.09 22.86 -5.96
CA PHE A 183 4.30 21.63 -6.05
C PHE A 183 3.86 21.34 -7.49
N ILE A 184 3.23 22.31 -8.16
CA ILE A 184 2.72 22.14 -9.53
C ILE A 184 3.87 21.91 -10.50
N SER A 185 4.93 22.74 -10.44
CA SER A 185 6.08 22.65 -11.35
C SER A 185 6.78 21.28 -11.23
N ILE A 186 7.06 20.83 -10.01
CA ILE A 186 7.71 19.53 -9.79
C ILE A 186 6.78 18.39 -10.20
N SER A 187 5.47 18.49 -9.95
CA SER A 187 4.52 17.46 -10.39
C SER A 187 4.47 17.33 -11.90
N ILE A 188 4.43 18.46 -12.63
CA ILE A 188 4.49 18.47 -14.10
C ILE A 188 5.81 17.86 -14.59
N LEU A 189 6.95 18.24 -13.99
CA LEU A 189 8.25 17.68 -14.35
C LEU A 189 8.29 16.16 -14.18
N LEU A 190 7.86 15.65 -13.03
CA LEU A 190 7.84 14.21 -12.74
C LEU A 190 6.91 13.45 -13.71
N LEU A 191 5.76 14.01 -14.03
CA LEU A 191 4.83 13.42 -15.00
C LEU A 191 5.42 13.40 -16.41
N SER A 192 6.03 14.50 -16.84
CA SER A 192 6.72 14.58 -18.12
C SER A 192 7.84 13.55 -18.23
N ILE A 193 8.57 13.27 -17.14
CA ILE A 193 9.58 12.19 -17.11
C ILE A 193 8.92 10.82 -17.34
N THR A 194 7.85 10.48 -16.62
CA THR A 194 7.16 9.19 -16.84
C THR A 194 6.61 9.08 -18.27
N ILE A 195 6.02 10.15 -18.80
CA ILE A 195 5.49 10.20 -20.17
C ILE A 195 6.61 10.01 -21.19
N LEU A 196 7.73 10.73 -21.04
CA LEU A 196 8.88 10.65 -21.93
C LEU A 196 9.50 9.24 -21.94
N LEU A 197 9.78 8.67 -20.75
CA LEU A 197 10.24 7.28 -20.64
C LEU A 197 9.22 6.30 -21.22
N GLY A 198 7.94 6.65 -21.09
CA GLY A 198 6.81 5.97 -21.71
C GLY A 198 6.92 5.88 -23.23
N TYR A 199 7.10 7.02 -23.89
CA TYR A 199 7.24 7.14 -25.34
C TYR A 199 8.51 6.49 -25.88
N LEU A 200 9.63 6.65 -25.17
CA LEU A 200 10.91 6.02 -25.55
C LEU A 200 10.91 4.50 -25.35
N ASN A 201 9.84 3.95 -24.79
CA ASN A 201 9.75 2.55 -24.35
C ASN A 201 10.96 2.12 -23.51
N PHE A 202 11.52 3.07 -22.76
CA PHE A 202 12.72 2.86 -21.97
C PHE A 202 12.30 2.39 -20.58
N SER A 203 12.59 1.12 -20.27
CA SER A 203 12.28 0.57 -18.96
C SER A 203 13.53 0.59 -18.10
N LEU A 204 13.36 1.04 -16.86
CA LEU A 204 14.42 1.08 -15.86
C LEU A 204 14.21 -0.05 -14.86
N PRO A 205 15.28 -0.62 -14.28
CA PRO A 205 15.13 -1.60 -13.23
C PRO A 205 14.41 -0.98 -12.01
N PHE A 206 13.88 -1.83 -11.15
CA PHE A 206 13.26 -1.43 -9.89
C PHE A 206 12.07 -0.46 -10.06
N TYR A 207 11.36 -0.54 -11.19
CA TYR A 207 10.17 0.28 -11.48
C TYR A 207 10.44 1.80 -11.45
N PHE A 208 11.67 2.22 -11.76
CA PHE A 208 12.02 3.66 -11.81
C PHE A 208 11.34 4.41 -12.96
N ARG A 209 10.81 3.72 -13.97
CA ARG A 209 9.99 4.32 -15.03
C ARG A 209 8.69 4.91 -14.46
N GLU A 210 8.02 4.18 -13.59
CA GLU A 210 6.72 4.54 -13.00
C GLU A 210 6.86 5.37 -11.71
N ALA A 211 7.99 5.26 -11.01
CA ALA A 211 8.24 5.93 -9.73
C ALA A 211 7.95 7.45 -9.69
N PRO A 212 8.21 8.26 -10.75
CA PRO A 212 7.85 9.68 -10.74
C PRO A 212 6.34 9.93 -10.61
N THR A 213 5.50 9.19 -11.34
CA THR A 213 4.03 9.31 -11.23
C THR A 213 3.56 8.93 -9.82
N ILE A 214 4.09 7.86 -9.25
CA ILE A 214 3.79 7.45 -7.88
C ILE A 214 4.22 8.50 -6.86
N THR A 215 5.35 9.16 -7.11
CA THR A 215 5.83 10.27 -6.28
C THR A 215 4.83 11.41 -6.27
N VAL A 216 4.21 11.75 -7.40
CA VAL A 216 3.15 12.78 -7.46
C VAL A 216 1.95 12.36 -6.60
N ILE A 217 1.52 11.10 -6.63
CA ILE A 217 0.46 10.59 -5.74
C ILE A 217 0.83 10.76 -4.26
N MET A 218 2.07 10.44 -3.89
CA MET A 218 2.58 10.66 -2.53
C MET A 218 2.62 12.16 -2.17
N LEU A 219 3.01 13.03 -3.10
CA LEU A 219 3.01 14.48 -2.90
C LEU A 219 1.59 15.01 -2.62
N PHE A 220 0.57 14.53 -3.32
CA PHE A 220 -0.83 14.86 -3.02
C PHE A 220 -1.23 14.44 -1.61
N GLY A 221 -0.84 13.24 -1.16
CA GLY A 221 -1.05 12.81 0.22
C GLY A 221 -0.43 13.77 1.24
N ALA A 222 0.82 14.19 1.02
CA ALA A 222 1.49 15.16 1.89
C ALA A 222 0.83 16.54 1.86
N LEU A 223 0.36 16.98 0.69
CA LEU A 223 -0.37 18.24 0.50
C LEU A 223 -1.70 18.22 1.28
N PHE A 224 -2.46 17.13 1.20
CA PHE A 224 -3.72 16.96 1.93
C PHE A 224 -3.51 17.02 3.45
N LYS A 225 -2.38 16.47 3.92
CA LYS A 225 -1.97 16.59 5.32
C LYS A 225 -1.68 18.04 5.70
N LYS A 226 -0.91 18.76 4.88
CA LYS A 226 -0.53 20.17 5.11
C LYS A 226 -1.76 21.06 5.23
N TYR A 227 -2.74 20.88 4.34
CA TYR A 227 -3.99 21.65 4.34
C TYR A 227 -5.08 21.07 5.25
N LYS A 228 -4.77 20.06 6.06
CA LYS A 228 -5.69 19.48 7.05
C LYS A 228 -7.04 19.08 6.46
N ILE A 229 -7.05 18.60 5.21
CA ILE A 229 -8.26 18.29 4.42
C ILE A 229 -9.19 17.31 5.13
N PHE A 230 -8.65 16.46 6.00
CA PHE A 230 -9.40 15.46 6.74
C PHE A 230 -9.78 15.89 8.17
N GLU A 231 -9.38 17.07 8.67
CA GLU A 231 -9.66 17.51 10.04
C GLU A 231 -11.08 18.09 10.17
N ASN A 232 -11.87 17.54 11.10
CA ASN A 232 -13.18 18.04 11.57
C ASN A 232 -14.22 18.46 10.50
N PRO A 233 -14.44 17.74 9.38
CA PRO A 233 -15.57 18.05 8.52
C PRO A 233 -16.90 17.63 9.19
N SER A 234 -17.96 18.40 8.96
CA SER A 234 -19.30 18.01 9.42
C SER A 234 -19.72 16.70 8.76
N LYS A 235 -20.57 15.92 9.43
CA LYS A 235 -21.06 14.62 8.92
C LYS A 235 -21.71 14.76 7.52
N MET A 236 -22.47 15.84 7.30
CA MET A 236 -23.09 16.13 6.01
C MET A 236 -22.04 16.37 4.92
N TRP A 237 -21.01 17.18 5.22
CA TRP A 237 -19.91 17.42 4.28
C TRP A 237 -19.11 16.16 3.96
N VAL A 238 -18.89 15.28 4.93
CA VAL A 238 -18.25 13.97 4.69
C VAL A 238 -19.06 13.16 3.69
N ILE A 239 -20.39 13.09 3.86
CA ILE A 239 -21.26 12.32 2.96
C ILE A 239 -21.25 12.94 1.55
N ILE A 240 -21.52 14.24 1.44
CA ILE A 240 -21.54 14.95 0.15
C ILE A 240 -20.21 14.76 -0.59
N ASN A 241 -19.10 15.03 0.08
CA ASN A 241 -17.77 14.92 -0.51
C ASN A 241 -17.42 13.47 -0.89
N SER A 242 -17.87 12.47 -0.11
CA SER A 242 -17.69 11.05 -0.46
C SER A 242 -18.45 10.70 -1.73
N VAL A 243 -19.71 11.11 -1.82
CA VAL A 243 -20.59 10.81 -2.96
C VAL A 243 -20.09 11.51 -4.22
N VAL A 244 -19.74 12.80 -4.12
CA VAL A 244 -19.18 13.55 -5.25
C VAL A 244 -17.85 12.94 -5.71
N ALA A 245 -16.94 12.65 -4.79
CA ALA A 245 -15.65 12.06 -5.15
C ALA A 245 -15.79 10.62 -5.68
N TYR A 246 -16.74 9.84 -5.19
CA TYR A 246 -17.03 8.50 -5.72
C TYR A 246 -17.69 8.58 -7.10
N GLY A 247 -18.62 9.53 -7.30
CA GLY A 247 -19.23 9.82 -8.59
C GLY A 247 -18.20 10.24 -9.62
N LEU A 248 -17.26 11.11 -9.25
CA LEU A 248 -16.11 11.49 -10.10
C LEU A 248 -15.19 10.29 -10.37
N TYR A 249 -14.89 9.49 -9.36
CA TYR A 249 -14.12 8.25 -9.52
C TYR A 249 -14.79 7.31 -10.53
N LEU A 250 -16.09 7.05 -10.39
CA LEU A 250 -16.86 6.19 -11.30
C LEU A 250 -16.96 6.80 -12.71
N PHE A 251 -17.16 8.11 -12.81
CA PHE A 251 -17.21 8.81 -14.09
C PHE A 251 -15.90 8.64 -14.84
N VAL A 252 -14.76 8.84 -14.17
CA VAL A 252 -13.42 8.60 -14.74
C VAL A 252 -13.24 7.11 -15.08
N ALA A 253 -13.65 6.20 -14.19
CA ALA A 253 -13.60 4.74 -14.39
C ALA A 253 -14.29 4.30 -15.68
N ILE A 254 -15.48 4.84 -15.93
CA ILE A 254 -16.29 4.57 -17.11
C ILE A 254 -15.68 5.24 -18.34
N LEU A 255 -15.32 6.53 -18.24
CA LEU A 255 -14.77 7.32 -19.35
C LEU A 255 -13.51 6.69 -19.92
N PHE A 256 -12.63 6.19 -19.04
CA PHE A 256 -11.38 5.56 -19.43
C PHE A 256 -11.47 4.03 -19.46
N ARG A 257 -12.66 3.43 -19.36
CA ARG A 257 -12.86 1.96 -19.43
C ARG A 257 -11.91 1.16 -18.53
N GLY A 258 -11.58 1.67 -17.34
CA GLY A 258 -10.62 1.07 -16.42
C GLY A 258 -9.13 1.27 -16.79
N GLY A 259 -8.82 2.17 -17.73
CA GLY A 259 -7.49 2.76 -17.86
C GLY A 259 -7.08 3.48 -16.59
N GLY A 260 -5.78 3.71 -16.38
CA GLY A 260 -5.22 4.41 -15.22
C GLY A 260 -5.08 3.57 -13.95
N PHE A 261 -5.33 2.26 -14.03
CA PHE A 261 -5.06 1.33 -12.93
C PHE A 261 -3.60 0.87 -12.94
N ILE A 262 -2.98 0.87 -11.76
CA ILE A 262 -1.63 0.34 -11.58
C ILE A 262 -1.74 -1.17 -11.39
N MET A 263 -1.35 -1.93 -12.43
CA MET A 263 -1.39 -3.39 -12.43
C MET A 263 -0.01 -3.95 -12.77
N GLY A 264 0.49 -4.88 -11.94
CA GLY A 264 1.76 -5.58 -12.19
C GLY A 264 2.96 -4.65 -12.35
N GLY A 265 2.90 -3.47 -11.71
CA GLY A 265 3.95 -2.47 -11.79
C GLY A 265 3.97 -1.63 -13.07
N ARG A 266 2.93 -1.69 -13.90
CA ARG A 266 2.86 -0.99 -15.19
C ARG A 266 1.78 0.08 -15.18
N LEU A 267 2.09 1.22 -15.79
CA LEU A 267 1.14 2.25 -16.22
C LEU A 267 0.69 2.00 -17.68
N LEU A 268 0.57 0.74 -18.08
CA LEU A 268 0.25 0.35 -19.45
C LEU A 268 -1.21 -0.08 -19.54
N GLY A 269 -2.06 0.89 -19.86
CA GLY A 269 -3.43 0.70 -20.31
C GLY A 269 -3.61 1.19 -21.75
N SER A 270 -4.86 1.23 -22.19
CA SER A 270 -5.28 1.57 -23.56
C SER A 270 -4.92 2.99 -24.01
N PHE A 271 -4.41 3.85 -23.11
CA PHE A 271 -4.12 5.27 -23.35
C PHE A 271 -2.62 5.60 -23.41
N GLY A 272 -1.76 4.57 -23.48
CA GLY A 272 -0.33 4.75 -23.68
C GLY A 272 0.34 5.59 -22.58
N PRO A 273 1.32 6.46 -22.92
CA PRO A 273 2.06 7.23 -21.93
C PRO A 273 1.21 8.19 -21.06
N LEU A 274 0.00 8.54 -21.48
CA LEU A 274 -0.88 9.44 -20.74
C LEU A 274 -1.51 8.79 -19.50
N GLU A 275 -1.35 7.47 -19.31
CA GLU A 275 -1.97 6.78 -18.19
C GLU A 275 -1.53 7.26 -16.82
N GLY A 276 -0.32 7.81 -16.72
CA GLY A 276 0.13 8.43 -15.46
C GLY A 276 -0.79 9.56 -14.99
N LEU A 277 -1.35 10.35 -15.92
CA LEU A 277 -2.27 11.44 -15.60
C LEU A 277 -3.60 10.91 -15.08
N ILE A 278 -4.16 9.92 -15.77
CA ILE A 278 -5.43 9.29 -15.41
C ILE A 278 -5.29 8.58 -14.05
N THR A 279 -4.15 7.91 -13.82
CA THR A 279 -3.81 7.28 -12.55
C THR A 279 -3.83 8.26 -11.38
N ILE A 280 -3.32 9.47 -11.55
CA ILE A 280 -3.34 10.50 -10.48
C ILE A 280 -4.77 10.92 -10.15
N ILE A 281 -5.62 11.08 -11.16
CA ILE A 281 -7.03 11.42 -10.97
C ILE A 281 -7.72 10.33 -10.12
N TYR A 282 -7.55 9.06 -10.47
CA TYR A 282 -8.07 7.95 -9.66
C TYR A 282 -7.49 7.93 -8.25
N ALA A 283 -6.18 8.14 -8.13
CA ALA A 283 -5.50 8.11 -6.86
C ALA A 283 -6.07 9.16 -5.90
N ILE A 284 -6.30 10.39 -6.37
CA ILE A 284 -6.79 11.48 -5.54
C ILE A 284 -8.27 11.27 -5.19
N PHE A 285 -9.14 11.14 -6.20
CA PHE A 285 -10.59 11.05 -5.96
C PHE A 285 -10.97 9.74 -5.28
N GLY A 286 -10.39 8.62 -5.71
CA GLY A 286 -10.60 7.31 -5.10
C GLY A 286 -10.14 7.28 -3.64
N SER A 287 -8.91 7.74 -3.35
CA SER A 287 -8.40 7.74 -1.97
C SER A 287 -9.20 8.68 -1.06
N TYR A 288 -9.54 9.87 -1.56
CA TYR A 288 -10.32 10.85 -0.80
C TYR A 288 -11.73 10.36 -0.50
N SER A 289 -12.46 9.88 -1.51
CA SER A 289 -13.79 9.30 -1.34
C SER A 289 -13.75 8.13 -0.35
N PHE A 290 -12.80 7.22 -0.55
CA PHE A 290 -12.70 6.01 0.23
C PHE A 290 -12.37 6.27 1.70
N LEU A 291 -11.48 7.23 2.01
CA LEU A 291 -11.19 7.59 3.40
C LEU A 291 -12.40 8.21 4.10
N ASN A 292 -13.18 9.03 3.40
CA ASN A 292 -14.42 9.59 3.97
C ASN A 292 -15.50 8.51 4.14
N PHE A 293 -15.63 7.56 3.21
CA PHE A 293 -16.48 6.38 3.38
C PHE A 293 -16.05 5.55 4.60
N CYS A 294 -14.76 5.28 4.74
CA CYS A 294 -14.22 4.55 5.89
C CYS A 294 -14.49 5.26 7.21
N ARG A 295 -14.54 6.60 7.22
CA ARG A 295 -14.92 7.37 8.39
C ARG A 295 -16.35 7.05 8.84
N LEU A 296 -17.29 6.86 7.91
CA LEU A 296 -18.67 6.46 8.24
C LEU A 296 -18.69 5.07 8.91
N LEU A 297 -17.84 4.16 8.44
CA LEU A 297 -17.73 2.80 8.99
C LEU A 297 -17.11 2.77 10.39
N THR A 298 -16.37 3.81 10.81
CA THR A 298 -15.84 3.88 12.18
C THR A 298 -16.94 3.97 13.25
N HIS A 299 -18.18 4.32 12.88
CA HIS A 299 -19.31 4.36 13.80
C HIS A 299 -19.92 2.97 14.09
N VAL A 300 -19.61 1.96 13.27
CA VAL A 300 -20.13 0.58 13.45
C VAL A 300 -19.11 -0.22 14.25
N LYS A 301 -19.36 -0.42 15.56
CA LYS A 301 -18.38 -1.00 16.51
C LYS A 301 -17.77 -2.33 16.04
N GLY A 302 -18.60 -3.30 15.65
CA GLY A 302 -18.13 -4.64 15.24
C GLY A 302 -17.29 -4.60 13.96
N LEU A 303 -17.78 -3.88 12.95
CA LEU A 303 -17.08 -3.73 11.67
C LEU A 303 -15.76 -2.97 11.84
N LYS A 304 -15.76 -1.88 12.61
CA LYS A 304 -14.56 -1.12 12.96
C LYS A 304 -13.50 -2.02 13.58
N PHE A 305 -13.87 -2.87 14.54
CA PHE A 305 -12.92 -3.75 15.21
C PHE A 305 -12.21 -4.68 14.22
N ILE A 306 -12.99 -5.37 13.38
CA ILE A 306 -12.45 -6.32 12.37
C ILE A 306 -11.57 -5.58 11.36
N LEU A 307 -12.07 -4.49 10.77
CA LEU A 307 -11.34 -3.75 9.74
C LEU A 307 -10.07 -3.10 10.29
N THR A 308 -10.11 -2.58 11.51
CA THR A 308 -8.92 -2.01 12.18
C THR A 308 -7.88 -3.10 12.46
N TYR A 309 -8.30 -4.30 12.84
CA TYR A 309 -7.39 -5.44 13.02
C TYR A 309 -6.72 -5.82 11.71
N LEU A 310 -7.50 -5.97 10.63
CA LEU A 310 -6.96 -6.24 9.28
C LEU A 310 -6.01 -5.14 8.83
N GLY A 311 -6.37 -3.87 9.03
CA GLY A 311 -5.56 -2.72 8.62
C GLY A 311 -4.24 -2.60 9.35
N ASN A 312 -4.24 -2.82 10.67
CA ASN A 312 -3.03 -2.84 11.48
C ASN A 312 -2.06 -3.95 11.09
N ASN A 313 -2.60 -5.07 10.59
CA ASN A 313 -1.83 -6.23 10.15
C ASN A 313 -1.74 -6.35 8.62
N SER A 314 -2.13 -5.33 7.88
CA SER A 314 -2.26 -5.35 6.41
C SER A 314 -1.00 -5.84 5.70
N VAL A 315 0.19 -5.48 6.21
CA VAL A 315 1.46 -5.96 5.66
C VAL A 315 1.60 -7.49 5.75
N TYR A 316 1.19 -8.12 6.85
CA TYR A 316 1.28 -9.58 6.97
C TYR A 316 0.33 -10.27 5.99
N TYR A 317 -0.90 -9.78 5.83
CA TYR A 317 -1.83 -10.29 4.82
C TYR A 317 -1.31 -10.09 3.40
N LEU A 318 -0.80 -8.89 3.12
CA LEU A 318 -0.23 -8.54 1.81
C LEU A 318 0.93 -9.46 1.42
N LEU A 319 1.76 -9.83 2.39
CA LEU A 319 2.87 -10.73 2.19
C LEU A 319 2.39 -12.20 2.12
N LEU A 320 1.53 -12.68 3.01
CA LEU A 320 1.30 -14.12 3.11
C LEU A 320 0.18 -14.66 2.21
N HIS A 321 -0.75 -13.81 1.75
CA HIS A 321 -1.98 -14.28 1.11
C HIS A 321 -1.75 -15.17 -0.13
N GLN A 322 -0.81 -14.84 -1.03
CA GLN A 322 -0.57 -15.65 -2.23
C GLN A 322 0.07 -17.00 -1.91
N MET A 323 1.03 -17.02 -0.98
CA MET A 323 1.69 -18.26 -0.57
C MET A 323 0.70 -19.19 0.13
N VAL A 324 -0.09 -18.65 1.06
CA VAL A 324 -1.11 -19.43 1.77
C VAL A 324 -2.19 -19.91 0.80
N LYS A 325 -2.69 -19.04 -0.08
CA LYS A 325 -3.61 -19.40 -1.15
C LYS A 325 -3.05 -20.56 -1.97
N PHE A 326 -1.80 -20.48 -2.41
CA PHE A 326 -1.15 -21.51 -3.21
C PHE A 326 -1.20 -22.87 -2.50
N PHE A 327 -0.73 -22.96 -1.26
CA PHE A 327 -0.76 -24.24 -0.52
C PHE A 327 -2.18 -24.73 -0.21
N VAL A 328 -3.11 -23.85 0.10
CA VAL A 328 -4.53 -24.22 0.30
C VAL A 328 -5.11 -24.82 -0.98
N GLN A 329 -4.80 -24.22 -2.14
CA GLN A 329 -5.22 -24.72 -3.44
C GLN A 329 -4.60 -26.09 -3.77
N GLU A 330 -3.31 -26.28 -3.52
CA GLU A 330 -2.64 -27.59 -3.68
C GLU A 330 -3.26 -28.67 -2.79
N ILE A 331 -3.53 -28.36 -1.50
CA ILE A 331 -4.15 -29.32 -0.56
C ILE A 331 -5.57 -29.69 -0.99
N MET A 332 -6.32 -28.72 -1.49
CA MET A 332 -7.69 -28.93 -1.95
C MET A 332 -7.77 -29.49 -3.37
N ASN A 333 -6.64 -29.67 -4.07
CA ASN A 333 -6.57 -29.99 -5.50
C ASN A 333 -7.47 -29.06 -6.35
N TYR A 334 -7.48 -27.77 -5.99
CA TYR A 334 -8.34 -26.76 -6.60
C TYR A 334 -7.49 -25.71 -7.32
N HIS A 335 -7.36 -25.88 -8.64
CA HIS A 335 -6.58 -25.00 -9.51
C HIS A 335 -7.48 -24.38 -10.58
N PRO A 336 -8.24 -23.32 -10.24
CA PRO A 336 -9.13 -22.68 -11.21
C PRO A 336 -8.32 -22.17 -12.41
N SER A 337 -8.65 -22.68 -13.60
CA SER A 337 -8.07 -22.30 -14.88
C SER A 337 -8.66 -20.98 -15.36
N GLY A 338 -8.19 -19.88 -14.75
CA GLY A 338 -8.48 -18.52 -15.19
C GLY A 338 -9.67 -17.86 -14.49
N MET A 339 -9.64 -16.53 -14.46
CA MET A 339 -10.58 -15.66 -13.72
C MET A 339 -12.02 -15.60 -14.32
N MET A 340 -12.37 -16.44 -15.30
CA MET A 340 -13.59 -16.25 -16.11
C MET A 340 -14.44 -17.50 -16.41
N MET A 341 -14.10 -18.68 -15.87
CA MET A 341 -14.99 -19.85 -15.95
C MET A 341 -15.53 -20.19 -14.56
N SER A 342 -16.49 -19.41 -14.09
CA SER A 342 -17.20 -19.72 -12.84
C SER A 342 -18.42 -20.61 -13.10
N SER A 343 -18.41 -21.79 -12.48
CA SER A 343 -19.59 -22.53 -12.07
C SER A 343 -19.89 -22.25 -10.59
N GLU A 344 -21.12 -22.43 -10.12
CA GLU A 344 -21.50 -22.21 -8.71
C GLU A 344 -20.57 -22.96 -7.73
N VAL A 345 -20.18 -24.19 -8.07
CA VAL A 345 -19.24 -25.00 -7.28
C VAL A 345 -17.86 -24.34 -7.20
N THR A 346 -17.35 -23.80 -8.31
CA THR A 346 -16.05 -23.11 -8.31
C THR A 346 -16.10 -21.78 -7.57
N GLU A 347 -17.24 -21.09 -7.52
CA GLU A 347 -17.40 -19.86 -6.74
C GLU A 347 -17.36 -20.19 -5.25
N GLY A 348 -18.17 -21.14 -4.79
CA GLY A 348 -18.21 -21.58 -3.38
C GLY A 348 -16.86 -22.05 -2.87
N LEU A 349 -16.12 -22.84 -3.67
CA LEU A 349 -14.76 -23.26 -3.35
C LEU A 349 -13.79 -22.07 -3.24
N SER A 350 -13.91 -21.06 -4.11
CA SER A 350 -13.04 -19.88 -4.03
C SER A 350 -13.29 -19.04 -2.77
N PHE A 351 -14.55 -18.94 -2.30
CA PHE A 351 -14.88 -18.32 -1.03
C PHE A 351 -14.32 -19.11 0.15
N LEU A 352 -14.38 -20.44 0.10
CA LEU A 352 -13.77 -21.30 1.11
C LEU A 352 -12.24 -21.10 1.16
N VAL A 353 -11.56 -21.04 0.01
CA VAL A 353 -10.12 -20.75 -0.07
C VAL A 353 -9.81 -19.37 0.52
N LEU A 354 -10.62 -18.34 0.21
CA LEU A 354 -10.45 -17.00 0.79
C LEU A 354 -10.57 -17.04 2.32
N PHE A 355 -11.60 -17.71 2.83
CA PHE A 355 -11.84 -17.85 4.26
C PHE A 355 -10.68 -18.56 4.96
N ILE A 356 -10.28 -19.74 4.47
CA ILE A 356 -9.15 -20.51 5.01
C ILE A 356 -7.86 -19.68 4.96
N THR A 357 -7.62 -18.95 3.87
CA THR A 357 -6.45 -18.08 3.73
C THR A 357 -6.44 -16.98 4.81
N ILE A 358 -7.55 -16.31 5.04
CA ILE A 358 -7.67 -15.28 6.09
C ILE A 358 -7.41 -15.91 7.46
N VAL A 359 -7.99 -17.07 7.75
CA VAL A 359 -7.82 -17.77 9.04
C VAL A 359 -6.36 -18.16 9.27
N ILE A 360 -5.70 -18.82 8.31
CA ILE A 360 -4.30 -19.26 8.43
C ILE A 360 -3.38 -18.05 8.65
N VAL A 361 -3.56 -16.98 7.87
CA VAL A 361 -2.73 -15.77 8.03
C VAL A 361 -2.98 -15.11 9.39
N THR A 362 -4.24 -15.08 9.86
CA THR A 362 -4.58 -14.57 11.20
C THR A 362 -3.89 -15.36 12.30
N LEU A 363 -3.97 -16.69 12.25
CA LEU A 363 -3.32 -17.59 13.21
C LEU A 363 -1.80 -17.40 13.22
N TYR A 364 -1.20 -17.24 12.03
CA TYR A 364 0.22 -16.94 11.92
C TYR A 364 0.61 -15.60 12.57
N ILE A 365 -0.19 -14.54 12.37
CA ILE A 365 0.02 -13.25 13.01
C ILE A 365 -0.07 -13.36 14.54
N ILE A 366 -1.06 -14.10 15.05
CA ILE A 366 -1.23 -14.36 16.49
C ILE A 366 0.00 -15.09 17.03
N LEU A 367 0.45 -16.15 16.37
CA LEU A 367 1.63 -16.93 16.75
C LEU A 367 2.89 -16.07 16.78
N ILE A 368 3.19 -15.30 15.73
CA ILE A 368 4.36 -14.41 15.71
C ILE A 368 4.29 -13.38 16.83
N THR A 369 3.12 -12.80 17.07
CA THR A 369 2.95 -11.78 18.12
C THR A 369 3.19 -12.37 19.50
N PHE A 370 2.68 -13.57 19.74
CA PHE A 370 2.92 -14.33 20.96
C PHE A 370 4.42 -14.65 21.14
N LEU A 371 5.09 -15.18 20.11
CA LEU A 371 6.51 -15.51 20.14
C LEU A 371 7.38 -14.27 20.38
N LYS A 372 7.08 -13.14 19.73
CA LYS A 372 7.78 -11.86 19.96
C LYS A 372 7.63 -11.38 21.41
N LYS A 373 6.44 -11.52 21.99
CA LYS A 373 6.21 -11.18 23.40
C LYS A 373 7.05 -12.06 24.32
N LYS A 374 7.05 -13.37 24.13
CA LYS A 374 7.86 -14.33 24.90
C LYS A 374 9.36 -14.08 24.79
N LEU A 375 9.86 -13.82 23.58
CA LEU A 375 11.27 -13.46 23.36
C LEU A 375 11.68 -12.19 24.10
N LYS A 376 10.79 -11.18 24.16
CA LYS A 376 11.04 -9.96 24.91
C LYS A 376 11.09 -10.21 26.42
N GLU A 377 10.15 -11.00 26.95
CA GLU A 377 10.13 -11.43 28.35
C GLU A 377 11.44 -12.13 28.74
N MET A 378 11.90 -13.10 27.93
CA MET A 378 13.17 -13.81 28.19
C MET A 378 14.38 -12.88 28.18
N LYS A 379 14.46 -11.92 27.25
CA LYS A 379 15.56 -10.95 27.21
C LYS A 379 15.55 -10.01 28.41
N SER A 380 14.38 -9.57 28.88
CA SER A 380 14.30 -8.75 30.10
C SER A 380 14.72 -9.52 31.35
N THR A 381 14.34 -10.81 31.46
CA THR A 381 14.75 -11.64 32.60
C THR A 381 16.25 -11.92 32.58
N LYS A 382 16.86 -12.13 31.40
CA LYS A 382 18.31 -12.34 31.28
C LYS A 382 19.12 -11.07 31.64
N GLY A 383 18.68 -9.90 31.16
CA GLY A 383 19.32 -8.62 31.51
C GLY A 383 19.15 -8.23 32.98
N ALA A 384 18.05 -8.64 33.64
CA ALA A 384 17.88 -8.45 35.08
C ALA A 384 18.86 -9.32 35.89
N LYS A 385 19.06 -10.59 35.49
CA LYS A 385 20.00 -11.51 36.16
C LYS A 385 21.46 -11.09 35.98
N GLU A 386 21.85 -10.57 34.81
CA GLU A 386 23.22 -10.05 34.59
C GLU A 386 23.51 -8.81 35.46
N ASN A 387 22.52 -7.94 35.69
CA ASN A 387 22.67 -6.76 36.57
C ASN A 387 22.71 -7.09 38.07
N GLU A 388 22.09 -8.20 38.50
CA GLU A 388 22.20 -8.69 39.89
C GLU A 388 23.55 -9.38 40.15
N SER A 389 24.21 -9.92 39.14
CA SER A 389 25.55 -10.54 39.29
C SER A 389 26.73 -9.54 39.29
N ILE A 390 26.47 -8.26 39.03
CA ILE A 390 27.48 -7.18 38.97
C ILE A 390 27.40 -6.28 40.22
N LYS A 391 26.42 -6.50 41.11
CA LYS A 391 26.35 -5.90 42.45
C LYS A 391 26.81 -6.92 43.49
#